data_AF-A0A9Q1CBJ5-F1
#
_entry.id   AF-A0A9Q1CBJ5-F1
#
_cell.length_a   1.000
_cell.length_b   1.000
_cell.length_c   1.000
_cell.angle_alpha   90.00
_cell.angle_beta   90.00
_cell.angle_gamma   90.00
#
_symmetry.space_group_name_H-M   'P 1'
#
loop_
_entity.id
_entity.type
_entity.pdbx_description
1 polymer ?
#
loop_
_entity_poly.entity_id
_entity_poly.type
_entity_poly.pdbx_seq_one_letter_code
_entity_poly.pdbx_strand_id
1 'polypeptide(L)'
;MRRLRADLIEVFKIVNGLDKIDACIFFEQHSDCRTRGHPFRFYKPNCRMDIRKYSFSQRVISEWNNLPLEAVTAERVISFKNKIDPILKKRQGLYISQKRLPASVFKIPSASFADGNQ
;
A
#
# COMPACT_ATOMS: atom_id res chain seq x y z
N MET A 1 9.16 4.39 2.72
CA MET A 1 8.39 4.08 1.49
C MET A 1 9.12 3.11 0.57
N ARG A 2 10.44 3.29 0.34
CA ARG A 2 11.25 2.32 -0.43
C ARG A 2 11.26 0.91 0.17
N ARG A 3 11.35 0.79 1.50
CA ARG A 3 11.42 -0.51 2.20
C ARG A 3 10.14 -1.33 2.05
N LEU A 4 8.97 -0.79 2.38
CA LEU A 4 7.71 -1.53 2.24
C LEU A 4 7.45 -1.99 0.80
N ARG A 5 7.71 -1.13 -0.18
CA ARG A 5 7.59 -1.48 -1.60
C ARG A 5 8.52 -2.65 -1.96
N ALA A 6 9.78 -2.60 -1.53
CA ALA A 6 10.74 -3.67 -1.76
C ALA A 6 10.29 -4.97 -1.06
N ASP A 7 9.83 -4.88 0.19
CA ASP A 7 9.35 -6.01 0.96
C ASP A 7 8.18 -6.73 0.23
N LEU A 8 7.19 -5.98 -0.27
CA LEU A 8 6.05 -6.53 -1.03
C LEU A 8 6.45 -7.16 -2.36
N ILE A 9 7.41 -6.55 -3.08
CA ILE A 9 7.92 -7.11 -4.34
C ILE A 9 8.63 -8.44 -4.07
N GLU A 10 9.36 -8.53 -2.97
CA GLU A 10 10.08 -9.75 -2.62
C GLU A 10 9.11 -10.88 -2.29
N VAL A 11 8.08 -10.62 -1.50
CA VAL A 11 7.01 -11.59 -1.23
C VAL A 11 6.33 -12.03 -2.52
N PHE A 12 6.05 -11.12 -3.44
CA PHE A 12 5.48 -11.47 -4.74
C PHE A 12 6.37 -12.45 -5.51
N LYS A 13 7.69 -12.26 -5.53
CA LYS A 13 8.60 -13.19 -6.21
C LYS A 13 8.60 -14.57 -5.55
N ILE A 14 8.71 -14.62 -4.23
CA ILE A 14 8.74 -15.85 -3.44
C ILE A 14 7.46 -16.66 -3.68
N VAL A 15 6.31 -16.02 -3.60
CA VAL A 15 4.99 -16.67 -3.72
C VAL A 15 4.71 -17.16 -5.13
N ASN A 16 5.21 -16.46 -6.15
CA ASN A 16 5.06 -16.87 -7.56
C ASN A 16 6.20 -17.79 -8.04
N GLY A 17 7.08 -18.27 -7.15
CA GLY A 17 8.20 -19.15 -7.52
C GLY A 17 9.24 -18.50 -8.44
N LEU A 18 9.30 -17.17 -8.46
CA LEU A 18 10.30 -16.40 -9.19
C LEU A 18 11.64 -16.30 -8.42
N ASP A 19 11.62 -16.73 -7.16
CA ASP A 19 12.80 -16.85 -6.31
C ASP A 19 13.03 -18.31 -5.92
N LYS A 20 14.26 -18.65 -5.54
CA LYS A 20 14.65 -20.02 -5.13
C LYS A 20 14.26 -20.35 -3.69
N ILE A 21 13.48 -19.49 -3.07
CA ILE A 21 13.05 -19.59 -1.67
C ILE A 21 11.62 -20.12 -1.66
N ASP A 22 11.40 -21.18 -0.89
CA ASP A 22 10.05 -21.69 -0.67
C ASP A 22 9.24 -20.73 0.22
N ALA A 23 8.07 -20.34 -0.27
CA ALA A 23 7.14 -19.47 0.45
C ALA A 23 6.71 -20.07 1.79
N CYS A 24 6.60 -21.40 1.89
CA CYS A 24 6.20 -22.11 3.11
C CYS A 24 7.18 -21.90 4.28
N ILE A 25 8.42 -21.48 4.02
CA ILE A 25 9.41 -21.16 5.06
C ILE A 25 9.00 -19.90 5.84
N PHE A 26 8.39 -18.93 5.15
CA PHE A 26 8.12 -17.61 5.70
C PHE A 26 6.64 -17.33 5.96
N PHE A 27 5.76 -17.97 5.19
CA PHE A 27 4.35 -17.65 5.14
C PHE A 27 3.49 -18.89 5.22
N GLU A 28 2.51 -18.84 6.13
CA GLU A 28 1.44 -19.81 6.20
C GLU A 28 0.22 -19.19 5.48
N GLN A 29 -0.34 -19.90 4.50
CA GLN A 29 -1.53 -19.42 3.80
C GLN A 29 -2.76 -19.56 4.71
N HIS A 30 -3.63 -18.56 4.69
CA HIS A 30 -4.89 -18.64 5.42
C HIS A 30 -5.79 -19.72 4.80
N SER A 31 -6.16 -20.73 5.58
CA SER A 31 -7.00 -21.85 5.13
C SER A 31 -8.46 -21.47 4.95
N ASP A 32 -8.92 -20.42 5.65
CA ASP A 32 -10.32 -20.01 5.61
C ASP A 32 -10.60 -18.99 4.49
N CYS A 33 -11.48 -19.36 3.56
CA CYS A 33 -12.03 -18.50 2.53
C CYS A 33 -13.34 -17.79 2.95
N ARG A 34 -13.87 -18.08 4.15
CA ARG A 34 -15.22 -17.64 4.60
C ARG A 34 -15.28 -16.19 5.07
N THR A 35 -14.14 -15.52 5.28
CA THR A 35 -14.10 -14.14 5.77
C THR A 35 -13.72 -13.14 4.68
N ARG A 36 -14.24 -11.91 4.78
CA ARG A 36 -14.04 -10.80 3.83
C ARG A 36 -12.56 -10.62 3.44
N GLY A 37 -12.23 -10.66 2.15
CA GLY A 37 -10.88 -10.45 1.59
C GLY A 37 -10.55 -11.39 0.43
N HIS A 38 -9.30 -11.40 -0.06
CA HIS A 38 -8.86 -12.27 -1.16
C HIS A 38 -8.36 -13.65 -0.68
N PRO A 39 -8.38 -14.71 -1.52
CA PRO A 39 -7.94 -16.07 -1.13
C PRO A 39 -6.43 -16.21 -0.87
N PHE A 40 -5.62 -15.29 -1.39
CA PHE A 40 -4.15 -15.32 -1.25
C PHE A 40 -3.62 -14.67 0.03
N ARG A 41 -4.38 -14.64 1.12
CA ARG A 41 -3.94 -14.02 2.38
C ARG A 41 -3.02 -14.95 3.15
N PHE A 42 -2.10 -14.36 3.90
CA PHE A 42 -1.28 -15.09 4.86
C PHE A 42 -1.88 -15.01 6.26
N TYR A 43 -1.75 -16.10 7.01
CA TYR A 43 -1.99 -16.11 8.44
C TYR A 43 -0.97 -15.18 9.11
N LYS A 44 -1.46 -14.30 9.99
CA LYS A 44 -0.63 -13.39 10.77
C LYS A 44 -0.54 -13.92 12.21
N PRO A 45 0.58 -14.55 12.60
CA PRO A 45 0.72 -15.01 13.97
C PRO A 45 0.79 -13.83 14.93
N ASN A 46 0.07 -13.93 16.04
CA ASN A 46 0.11 -12.92 17.10
C ASN A 46 1.48 -12.95 17.79
N CYS A 47 2.25 -11.87 17.62
CA CYS A 47 3.53 -11.71 18.32
C CYS A 47 3.35 -10.84 19.56
N ARG A 48 3.62 -11.37 20.76
CA ARG A 48 3.60 -10.59 22.02
C ARG A 48 4.82 -9.68 22.19
N MET A 49 5.94 -10.02 21.55
CA MET A 49 7.19 -9.27 21.65
C MET A 49 7.32 -8.26 20.50
N ASP A 50 7.61 -7.01 20.83
CA ASP A 50 7.78 -5.92 19.86
C ASP A 50 8.90 -6.20 18.83
N ILE A 51 9.95 -6.91 19.23
CA ILE A 51 11.06 -7.28 18.32
C ILE A 51 10.54 -8.08 17.12
N ARG A 52 9.63 -9.03 17.35
CA ARG A 52 9.06 -9.86 16.28
C ARG A 52 8.04 -9.09 15.46
N LYS A 53 7.31 -8.13 16.06
CA LYS A 53 6.31 -7.29 15.38
C LYS A 53 6.90 -6.48 14.22
N TYR A 54 8.15 -6.05 14.32
CA TYR A 54 8.83 -5.28 13.28
C TYR A 54 9.66 -6.13 12.30
N SER A 55 9.67 -7.46 12.47
CA SER A 55 10.31 -8.37 11.53
C SER A 55 9.70 -8.30 10.13
N PHE A 56 10.45 -8.77 9.14
CA PHE A 56 10.05 -8.77 7.73
C PHE A 56 8.68 -9.45 7.52
N SER A 57 8.53 -10.69 7.99
CA SER A 57 7.30 -11.48 7.81
C SER A 57 6.10 -10.80 8.46
N GLN A 58 6.21 -10.36 9.71
CA GLN A 58 5.09 -9.75 10.44
C GLN A 58 4.59 -8.45 9.79
N ARG A 59 5.50 -7.60 9.30
CA ARG A 59 5.14 -6.35 8.64
C ARG A 59 4.50 -6.61 7.27
N VAL A 60 5.12 -7.47 6.47
CA VAL A 60 4.68 -7.68 5.08
C VAL A 60 3.35 -8.43 4.99
N ILE A 61 3.07 -9.37 5.90
CA ILE A 61 1.78 -10.08 5.96
C ILE A 61 0.62 -9.10 6.09
N SER A 62 0.77 -8.10 6.97
CA SER A 62 -0.27 -7.10 7.21
C SER A 62 -0.56 -6.26 5.97
N GLU A 63 0.47 -5.93 5.19
CA GLU A 63 0.35 -5.10 4.01
C GLU A 63 -0.12 -5.91 2.81
N TRP A 64 0.37 -7.15 2.66
CA TRP A 64 -0.08 -8.11 1.66
C TRP A 64 -1.58 -8.40 1.79
N ASN A 65 -2.08 -8.66 2.99
CA ASN A 65 -3.50 -8.95 3.23
C ASN A 65 -4.43 -7.75 2.96
N ASN A 66 -3.88 -6.54 2.86
CA ASN A 66 -4.62 -5.32 2.49
C ASN A 66 -4.57 -5.03 0.99
N LEU A 67 -3.84 -5.82 0.20
CA LEU A 67 -3.79 -5.64 -1.24
C LEU A 67 -5.10 -6.10 -1.89
N PRO A 68 -5.51 -5.46 -3.00
CA PRO A 68 -6.63 -5.95 -3.79
C PRO A 68 -6.24 -7.25 -4.47
N LEU A 69 -7.23 -8.10 -4.72
CA LEU A 69 -7.06 -9.37 -5.43
C LEU A 69 -6.32 -9.19 -6.76
N GLU A 70 -6.65 -8.13 -7.51
CA GLU A 70 -6.02 -7.82 -8.80
C GLU A 70 -4.52 -7.58 -8.69
N ALA A 71 -4.04 -7.01 -7.59
CA ALA A 71 -2.61 -6.82 -7.37
C ALA A 71 -1.96 -8.18 -7.14
N VAL A 72 -2.54 -8.99 -6.24
CA VAL A 72 -1.94 -10.26 -5.82
C VAL A 72 -1.94 -11.31 -6.94
N THR A 73 -2.92 -11.26 -7.86
CA THR A 73 -3.05 -12.15 -9.02
C THR A 73 -2.29 -11.67 -10.26
N ALA A 74 -1.46 -10.63 -10.14
CA ALA A 74 -0.67 -10.16 -11.27
C ALA A 74 0.30 -11.26 -11.77
N GLU A 75 0.39 -11.44 -13.09
CA GLU A 75 1.27 -12.45 -13.69
C GLU A 75 2.76 -12.06 -13.69
N ARG A 76 3.05 -10.76 -13.65
CA ARG A 76 4.41 -10.21 -13.81
C ARG A 76 4.72 -9.23 -12.69
N VAL A 77 6.01 -9.19 -12.31
CA VAL A 77 6.53 -8.24 -11.31
C VAL A 77 6.25 -6.79 -11.69
N ILE A 78 6.31 -6.45 -12.99
CA ILE A 78 6.03 -5.09 -13.48
C ILE A 78 4.55 -4.74 -13.24
N SER A 79 3.64 -5.64 -13.58
CA SER A 79 2.21 -5.48 -13.36
C SER A 79 1.89 -5.33 -11.87
N PHE A 80 2.54 -6.13 -11.02
CA PHE A 80 2.43 -6.03 -9.58
C PHE A 80 2.88 -4.65 -9.06
N LYS A 81 4.08 -4.17 -9.46
CA LYS A 81 4.61 -2.85 -9.10
C LYS A 81 3.63 -1.73 -9.44
N ASN A 82 3.10 -1.73 -10.66
CA ASN A 82 2.17 -0.71 -11.13
C ASN A 82 0.87 -0.68 -10.33
N LYS A 83 0.41 -1.83 -9.80
CA LYS A 83 -0.81 -1.92 -8.98
C LYS A 83 -0.57 -1.48 -7.52
N ILE A 84 0.58 -1.79 -6.94
CA ILE A 84 0.86 -1.43 -5.53
C ILE A 84 1.32 0.03 -5.35
N ASP A 85 2.05 0.59 -6.31
CA ASP A 85 2.59 1.96 -6.23
C ASP A 85 1.52 3.04 -5.94
N PRO A 86 0.34 3.06 -6.60
CA PRO A 86 -0.71 4.02 -6.26
C PRO A 86 -1.33 3.77 -4.87
N ILE A 87 -1.47 2.51 -4.44
CA ILE A 87 -1.99 2.15 -3.11
C ILE A 87 -1.06 2.68 -2.02
N LEU A 88 0.25 2.44 -2.20
CA LEU A 88 1.28 2.91 -1.30
C LEU A 88 1.35 4.44 -1.27
N LYS A 89 1.16 5.14 -2.40
CA LYS A 89 1.10 6.61 -2.44
C LYS A 89 -0.15 7.16 -1.73
N LYS A 90 -1.32 6.54 -1.93
CA LYS A 90 -2.57 6.95 -1.28
C LYS A 90 -2.48 6.86 0.25
N ARG A 91 -1.92 5.78 0.79
CA ARG A 91 -1.71 5.59 2.25
C ARG A 91 -0.82 6.66 2.88
N GLN A 92 0.00 7.35 2.08
CA GLN A 92 0.93 8.38 2.56
C GLN A 92 0.33 9.79 2.57
N GLY A 93 -0.93 9.95 2.15
CA GLY A 93 -1.50 11.29 1.96
C GLY A 93 -0.90 12.04 0.77
N LEU A 94 -0.13 11.37 -0.10
CA LEU A 94 0.43 11.96 -1.33
C LEU A 94 -0.59 12.04 -2.47
N TYR A 95 -1.88 11.80 -2.19
CA TYR A 95 -2.94 12.08 -3.14
C TYR A 95 -3.20 13.60 -3.10
N ILE A 96 -2.53 14.33 -3.97
CA ILE A 96 -3.01 15.66 -4.33
C ILE A 96 -4.22 15.37 -5.22
N SER A 97 -5.42 15.80 -4.82
CA SER A 97 -6.63 15.70 -5.64
C SER A 97 -6.36 16.28 -7.03
N GLN A 98 -6.08 15.43 -8.02
CA GLN A 98 -6.26 15.78 -9.42
C GLN A 98 -7.76 15.73 -9.75
N LYS A 99 -8.54 16.57 -9.07
CA LYS A 99 -9.69 17.20 -9.72
C LYS A 99 -9.16 18.53 -10.20
N ARG A 100 -8.92 18.61 -11.50
CA ARG A 100 -8.65 19.85 -12.22
C ARG A 100 -9.80 20.81 -11.93
N LEU A 101 -9.64 21.71 -10.96
CA LEU A 101 -10.54 22.84 -10.80
C LEU A 101 -10.36 23.72 -12.04
N PRO A 102 -11.44 24.17 -12.71
CA PRO A 102 -11.31 25.07 -13.84
C PRO A 102 -10.63 26.37 -13.40
N ALA A 103 -9.86 26.97 -14.30
CA ALA A 103 -9.03 28.16 -14.05
C ALA A 103 -9.83 29.44 -13.68
N SER A 104 -11.13 29.35 -13.39
CA SER A 104 -12.02 30.49 -13.18
C SER A 104 -12.31 30.84 -11.71
N VAL A 105 -11.73 30.13 -10.74
CA VAL A 105 -12.11 30.30 -9.31
C VAL A 105 -11.19 31.22 -8.50
N PHE A 106 -10.05 31.68 -9.04
CA PHE A 106 -9.25 32.72 -8.38
C PHE A 106 -9.61 34.11 -8.89
N LYS A 107 -10.74 34.64 -8.41
CA LYS A 107 -10.99 36.09 -8.39
C LYS A 107 -10.89 36.53 -6.93
N ILE A 108 -9.68 36.92 -6.53
CA ILE A 108 -9.45 37.57 -5.22
C ILE A 108 -10.10 38.96 -5.32
N PRO A 109 -11.01 39.37 -4.42
CA PRO A 109 -11.46 40.76 -4.39
C PRO A 109 -10.27 41.64 -4.01
N SER A 110 -9.98 42.65 -4.82
CA SER A 110 -9.01 43.69 -4.50
C SER A 110 -9.50 44.44 -3.24
N ALA A 111 -8.88 44.17 -2.10
CA ALA A 111 -9.04 44.99 -0.91
C ALA A 111 -8.31 46.31 -1.14
N SER A 112 -9.04 47.36 -1.50
CA SER A 112 -8.55 48.73 -1.42
C SER A 112 -8.34 49.08 0.05
N PHE A 113 -7.09 49.24 0.47
CA PHE A 113 -6.74 49.93 1.71
C PHE A 113 -7.06 51.42 1.51
N ALA A 114 -7.95 51.96 2.33
CA ALA A 114 -8.11 53.40 2.52
C ALA A 114 -7.79 53.71 3.99
N ASP A 115 -6.61 54.29 4.20
CA ASP A 115 -6.26 55.06 5.40
C ASP A 115 -7.14 56.32 5.46
N GLY A 116 -7.54 56.72 6.66
CA GLY A 116 -8.08 58.07 6.87
C GLY A 116 -8.93 58.28 8.11
N ASN A 117 -8.27 58.79 9.16
CA ASN A 117 -8.77 59.71 10.19
C ASN A 117 -9.75 59.19 11.26
N GLN A 118 -9.24 59.14 12.51
CA GLN A 118 -9.64 60.13 13.52
C GLN A 118 -8.48 60.44 14.47
#